data_AF-A0A2V6IRC0-F1
#
_entry.id   AF-A0A2V6IRC0-F1
#
_cell.length_a   1.000
_cell.length_b   1.000
_cell.length_c   1.000
_cell.angle_alpha   90.00
_cell.angle_beta   90.00
_cell.angle_gamma   90.00
#
_symmetry.space_group_name_H-M   'P 1'
#
loop_
_entity.id
_entity.type
_entity.pdbx_description
1 polymer ?
#
loop_
_entity_poly.entity_id
_entity_poly.type
_entity_poly.pdbx_seq_one_letter_code
_entity_poly.pdbx_strand_id
1 'polypeptide(L)' 'EKIGRTSMTIPVEVWVERFREHGRQILVTRGVFVYVALDDAGRPIPVQREGN' A
#
# COMPACT_ATOMS: atom_id res chain seq x y z
N GLU A 1 2.45 5.64 -7.93
CA GLU A 1 3.13 4.52 -7.23
C GLU A 1 4.62 4.58 -7.56
N LYS A 2 5.52 4.38 -6.59
CA LYS A 2 6.98 4.56 -6.78
C LYS A 2 7.75 3.55 -5.93
N ILE A 3 8.76 2.93 -6.53
CA ILE A 3 9.66 1.99 -5.85
C ILE A 3 11.06 2.64 -5.75
N GLY A 4 11.49 2.92 -4.52
CA GLY A 4 12.84 3.37 -4.19
C GLY A 4 13.85 2.23 -4.14
N ARG A 5 15.04 2.45 -3.56
CA ARG A 5 15.99 1.35 -3.34
C ARG A 5 15.51 0.42 -2.23
N THR A 6 15.06 1.00 -1.12
CA THR A 6 14.64 0.26 0.09
C THR A 6 13.20 0.58 0.51
N SER A 7 12.46 1.35 -0.28
CA SER A 7 11.13 1.85 0.07
C SER A 7 10.13 1.77 -1.07
N MET A 8 8.84 1.79 -0.73
CA MET A 8 7.73 1.76 -1.67
C MET A 8 6.67 2.79 -1.28
N THR A 9 6.17 3.55 -2.25
CA THR A 9 5.03 4.46 -2.09
C THR A 9 3.77 3.80 -2.60
N ILE A 10 2.89 3.43 -1.67
CA ILE A 10 1.69 2.63 -1.91
C ILE A 10 0.45 3.52 -1.69
N PRO A 11 -0.33 3.83 -2.74
CA PRO A 11 -1.65 4.42 -2.56
C PRO A 11 -2.62 3.35 -2.03
N VAL A 12 -3.39 3.68 -1.00
CA VAL A 12 -4.38 2.79 -0.38
C VAL A 12 -5.74 3.47 -0.40
N GLU A 13 -6.75 2.68 -0.75
CA GLU A 13 -8.14 3.06 -0.69
C GLU A 13 -8.92 2.04 0.15
N VAL A 14 -9.81 2.53 1.00
CA VAL A 14 -10.71 1.71 1.80
C VAL A 14 -12.13 1.98 1.34
N TRP A 15 -12.79 0.92 0.89
CA TRP A 15 -14.16 0.96 0.40
C TRP A 15 -15.06 0.15 1.34
N VAL A 16 -16.26 0.66 1.60
CA VAL A 16 -17.29 -0.07 2.32
C VAL A 16 -18.48 -0.29 1.40
N GLU A 17 -19.11 -1.46 1.50
CA GLU A 17 -20.35 -1.78 0.82
C GLU A 17 -21.53 -1.63 1.78
N ARG A 18 -22.50 -0.76 1.45
CA ARG A 18 -23.74 -0.65 2.22
C ARG A 18 -24.81 -1.56 1.64
N PHE A 19 -25.04 -2.68 2.33
CA PHE A 19 -26.06 -3.68 1.96
C PHE A 19 -27.47 -3.09 1.76
N ARG A 20 -27.85 -2.09 2.57
CA ARG A 20 -29.19 -1.46 2.49
C ARG A 20 -29.36 -0.51 1.30
N GLU A 21 -28.27 -0.10 0.64
CA GLU A 21 -28.26 0.81 -0.50
C GLU A 21 -27.92 0.07 -1.80
N HIS A 22 -28.49 -1.12 -2.01
CA HIS A 22 -28.29 -1.94 -3.21
C HIS A 22 -26.80 -2.24 -3.52
N GLY A 23 -25.97 -2.48 -2.50
CA GLY A 23 -24.55 -2.80 -2.71
C GLY A 23 -23.70 -1.60 -3.13
N ARG A 24 -24.14 -0.36 -2.84
CA ARG A 24 -23.35 0.84 -3.13
C ARG A 24 -22.01 0.79 -2.40
N GLN A 25 -20.93 0.91 -3.17
CA GLN A 25 -19.57 1.05 -2.65
C GLN A 25 -19.27 2.53 -2.39
N ILE A 26 -18.69 2.82 -1.22
CA ILE A 26 -18.34 4.16 -0.80
C ILE A 26 -16.87 4.16 -0.38
N LEU A 27 -16.08 5.02 -1.02
CA LEU A 27 -14.70 5.30 -0.61
C LEU A 27 -14.74 6.07 0.71
N VAL A 28 -14.22 5.46 1.77
CA VAL A 28 -14.22 6.06 3.11
C VAL A 28 -12.85 6.55 3.53
N THR A 29 -11.79 6.06 2.91
CA THR A 29 -10.43 6.49 3.21
C THR A 29 -9.58 6.39 1.96
N ARG A 30 -8.78 7.43 1.72
CA ARG A 30 -7.72 7.44 0.73
C ARG A 30 -6.45 7.94 1.40
N GLY A 31 -5.35 7.24 1.20
CA GLY A 31 -4.06 7.60 1.77
C GLY A 31 -2.90 7.18 0.88
N VAL A 32 -1.76 7.84 1.06
CA VAL A 32 -0.50 7.44 0.45
C VAL A 32 0.46 7.08 1.55
N PHE A 33 0.94 5.84 1.52
CA PHE A 33 1.80 5.28 2.54
C PHE A 33 3.20 5.03 1.98
N VAL A 34 4.22 5.27 2.79
CA VAL A 34 5.59 4.92 2.47
C VAL A 34 6.01 3.77 3.36
N TYR A 35 6.32 2.64 2.74
CA TYR A 35 6.86 1.45 3.42
C TYR A 35 8.36 1.36 3.17
N VAL A 36 9.09 0.81 4.13
CA VAL A 36 10.54 0.56 4.04
C VAL A 36 10.78 -0.92 4.32
N ALA A 37 11.51 -1.60 3.45
CA ALA A 37 11.93 -2.98 3.67
C ALA A 37 13.09 -3.01 4.67
N LEU A 38 12.95 -3.79 5.75
CA LEU A 38 13.94 -3.93 6.81
C LEU A 38 14.32 -5.41 6.97
N ASP A 39 15.55 -5.68 7.39
CA ASP A 39 15.97 -7.01 7.89
C ASP A 39 15.56 -7.22 9.36
N ASP A 40 15.86 -8.39 9.92
CA ASP A 40 15.56 -8.76 11.31
C ASP A 40 16.25 -7.85 12.35
N ALA A 41 17.33 -7.16 11.95
CA ALA A 41 18.03 -6.19 12.78
C ALA A 41 17.49 -4.76 12.60
N GLY A 42 16.43 -4.58 11.80
CA GLY A 42 15.82 -3.27 11.53
C GLY A 42 16.58 -2.41 10.53
N ARG A 43 17.52 -2.98 9.75
CA ARG A 43 18.31 -2.22 8.77
C ARG A 43 17.62 -2.22 7.40
N PRO A 44 17.59 -1.08 6.68
CA PRO A 44 16.96 -1.03 5.36
C PRO A 44 17.64 -1.94 4.35
N ILE A 45 16.85 -2.79 3.69
CA ILE A 45 17.31 -3.69 2.63
C ILE A 45 16.70 -3.33 1.28
N PRO A 46 17.38 -3.65 0.16
CA PRO A 46 16.81 -3.47 -1.15
C PRO A 46 15.48 -4.20 -1.30
N VAL A 47 14.47 -3.52 -1.83
CA VAL A 47 13.19 -4.15 -2.18
C VAL A 47 13.41 -5.15 -3.32
N GLN A 48 12.83 -6.34 -3.21
CA GLN A 48 12.83 -7.29 -4.32
C GLN A 48 12.01 -6.70 -5.47
N ARG A 49 12.65 -6.50 -6.60
CA ARG A 49 11.99 -6.15 -7.86
C ARG A 49 11.89 -7.45 -8.63
N GLU A 50 10.70 -7.81 -9.11
CA GLU A 50 10.63 -8.89 -10.09
C GLU A 50 11.55 -8.51 -11.26
N GLY A 51 12.56 -9.35 -11.50
CA GLY A 51 13.57 -9.13 -12.52
C GLY A 51 12.95 -9.26 -13.90
N ASN A 52 13.39 -8.39 -14.80
CA ASN A 52 13.21 -8.55 -16.24
C ASN A 52 14.41 -9.32 -16.80
#